data_AF-A0A5P8KD68-F1
#
_entry.id   AF-A0A5P8KD68-F1
#
_cell.length_a   1.000
_cell.length_b   1.000
_cell.length_c   1.000
_cell.angle_alpha   90.00
_cell.angle_beta   90.00
_cell.angle_gamma   90.00
#
_symmetry.space_group_name_H-M   'P 1'
#
loop_
_entity.id
_entity.type
_entity.pdbx_description
1 polymer ?
#
loop_
_entity_poly.entity_id
_entity_poly.type
_entity_poly.pdbx_seq_one_letter_code
_entity_poly.pdbx_strand_id
1 'polypeptide(L)'
;MNLIELALATYTEGTASLTDPDAVAQDRERFLQYARSHADETLSQAAGELVWQYVTEGLPDQVEEARAVLAAGRPDYLRYRHDPSTDSVDAEVSFDLVQPCLACGEDRVSPVRGLFHLGELLHEEPHPDPDPDPAVQREPGPLAAVEALDARAADVSGLARRLMARYPDTGLTLSHIHCSGWDDGGGSTTVDVQAASVDAVREVAAGLGIEVTTHHNDTPGPYGGVLEHARARGTLGADVEVTVRGCTRLTDDEAAVWRAQQDMPAEAETGAAGGGQ
;
A
#
# COMPACT_ATOMS: atom_id res chain seq x y z
N MET A 1 20.39 43.14 12.64
CA MET A 1 19.30 42.17 12.49
C MET A 1 18.35 42.35 13.66
N ASN A 2 17.07 42.62 13.40
CA ASN A 2 16.05 42.83 14.43
C ASN A 2 15.39 41.49 14.85
N LEU A 3 14.61 41.50 15.94
CA LEU A 3 13.96 40.30 16.50
C LEU A 3 13.03 39.60 15.48
N ILE A 4 12.36 40.38 14.63
CA ILE A 4 11.44 39.87 13.60
C ILE A 4 12.22 39.19 12.48
N GLU A 5 13.35 39.78 12.06
CA GLU A 5 14.26 39.19 11.07
C GLU A 5 14.92 37.90 11.60
N LEU A 6 15.28 37.85 12.88
CA LEU A 6 15.81 36.64 13.51
C LEU A 6 14.73 35.54 13.62
N ALA A 7 13.50 35.90 14.00
CA ALA A 7 12.38 34.95 14.08
C ALA A 7 11.99 34.41 12.70
N LEU A 8 11.97 35.26 11.67
CA LEU A 8 11.71 34.84 10.29
C LEU A 8 12.82 33.96 9.76
N ALA A 9 14.09 34.31 9.98
CA ALA A 9 15.24 33.50 9.57
C ALA A 9 15.19 32.10 10.22
N THR A 10 14.94 32.05 11.54
CA THR A 10 14.79 30.81 12.32
C THR A 10 13.62 29.96 11.82
N TYR A 11 12.48 30.59 11.45
CA TYR A 11 11.34 29.89 10.87
C TYR A 11 11.65 29.34 9.47
N THR A 12 12.31 30.10 8.59
CA THR A 12 12.75 29.60 7.27
C THR A 12 13.78 28.48 7.37
N GLU A 13 14.74 28.57 8.30
CA GLU A 13 15.72 27.50 8.53
C GLU A 13 15.06 26.25 9.13
N GLY A 14 14.14 26.42 10.08
CA GLY A 14 13.35 25.34 10.67
C GLY A 14 12.42 24.64 9.66
N THR A 15 11.80 25.39 8.76
CA THR A 15 10.97 24.83 7.67
C THR A 15 11.78 24.22 6.53
N ALA A 16 12.97 24.75 6.23
CA ALA A 16 13.88 24.14 5.26
C ALA A 16 14.35 22.75 5.71
N SER A 17 14.63 22.60 7.02
CA SER A 17 14.98 21.30 7.64
C SER A 17 13.85 20.27 7.58
N LEU A 18 12.58 20.70 7.50
CA LEU A 18 11.42 19.80 7.34
C LEU A 18 11.24 19.30 5.89
N THR A 19 11.88 19.94 4.92
CA THR A 19 11.85 19.57 3.48
C THR A 19 13.14 18.92 2.99
N ASP A 20 14.16 18.81 3.84
CA ASP A 20 15.39 18.11 3.53
C ASP A 20 15.23 16.60 3.81
N PRO A 21 15.13 15.74 2.78
CA PRO A 21 14.96 14.31 2.96
C PRO A 21 16.12 13.68 3.75
N ASP A 22 17.32 14.29 3.70
CA ASP A 22 18.48 13.79 4.44
C ASP A 22 18.39 14.12 5.93
N ALA A 23 17.82 15.28 6.29
CA ALA A 23 17.56 15.64 7.68
C ALA A 23 16.47 14.75 8.31
N VAL A 24 15.38 14.50 7.57
CA VAL A 24 14.31 13.59 8.01
C VAL A 24 14.83 12.16 8.17
N ALA A 25 15.68 11.68 7.26
CA ALA A 25 16.31 10.36 7.40
C ALA A 25 17.25 10.28 8.62
N GLN A 26 18.02 11.34 8.89
CA GLN A 26 18.89 11.40 10.07
C GLN A 26 18.11 11.44 11.39
N ASP A 27 16.99 12.16 11.44
CA ASP A 27 16.14 12.23 12.63
C ASP A 27 15.47 10.89 12.92
N ARG A 28 14.97 10.20 11.88
CA ARG A 28 14.44 8.83 11.99
C ARG A 28 15.46 7.85 12.52
N GLU A 29 16.68 7.86 11.96
CA GLU A 29 17.73 6.95 12.42
C GLU A 29 18.15 7.25 13.87
N ARG A 30 18.17 8.54 14.25
CA ARG A 30 18.44 8.96 15.62
C ARG A 30 17.37 8.45 16.59
N PHE A 31 16.09 8.55 16.21
CA PHE A 31 14.99 8.00 17.00
C PHE A 31 15.10 6.48 17.17
N LEU A 32 15.39 5.76 16.09
CA LEU A 32 15.61 4.31 16.14
C LEU A 32 16.80 3.94 17.02
N GLN A 33 17.87 4.73 16.98
CA GLN A 33 19.02 4.54 17.86
C GLN A 33 18.62 4.70 19.33
N TYR A 34 17.76 5.67 19.67
CA TYR A 34 17.23 5.80 21.03
C TYR A 34 16.38 4.59 21.44
N ALA A 35 15.50 4.11 20.57
CA ALA A 35 14.70 2.91 20.84
C ALA A 35 15.57 1.67 21.10
N ARG A 36 16.61 1.46 20.29
CA ARG A 36 17.59 0.37 20.46
C ARG A 36 18.34 0.48 21.78
N SER A 37 18.88 1.66 22.10
CA SER A 37 19.60 1.90 23.36
C SER A 37 18.69 1.69 24.57
N HIS A 38 17.45 2.18 24.50
CA HIS A 38 16.48 2.00 25.59
C HIS A 38 16.09 0.53 25.79
N ALA A 39 15.96 -0.24 24.70
CA ALA A 39 15.70 -1.66 24.76
C ALA A 39 16.89 -2.45 25.33
N ASP A 40 18.12 -2.07 24.99
CA ASP A 40 19.34 -2.63 25.58
C ASP A 40 19.36 -2.42 27.09
N GLU A 41 19.17 -1.17 27.53
CA GLU A 41 19.18 -0.77 28.93
C GLU A 41 18.05 -1.41 29.74
N THR A 42 16.83 -1.49 29.17
CA THR A 42 15.64 -1.97 29.89
C THR A 42 15.55 -3.49 29.92
N LEU A 43 15.98 -4.18 28.86
CA LEU A 43 15.80 -5.62 28.71
C LEU A 43 17.14 -6.36 28.69
N SER A 44 17.93 -6.11 27.65
CA SER A 44 19.27 -6.67 27.43
C SER A 44 19.79 -6.25 26.06
N GLN A 45 21.09 -6.43 25.83
CA GLN A 45 21.73 -6.24 24.51
C GLN A 45 20.97 -6.94 23.36
N ALA A 46 20.46 -8.15 23.58
CA ALA A 46 19.70 -8.88 22.56
C ALA A 46 18.42 -8.14 22.12
N ALA A 47 17.80 -7.35 22.99
CA ALA A 47 16.64 -6.52 22.65
C ALA A 47 17.04 -5.25 21.87
N GLY A 48 18.22 -4.70 22.14
CA GLY A 48 18.79 -3.61 21.34
C GLY A 48 19.19 -4.03 19.92
N GLU A 49 19.51 -5.32 19.72
CA GLU A 49 19.86 -5.90 18.42
C GLU A 49 18.65 -6.31 17.56
N LEU A 50 17.42 -6.17 18.07
CA LEU A 50 16.21 -6.42 17.29
C LEU A 50 16.11 -5.49 16.08
N VAL A 51 15.35 -5.91 15.07
CA VAL A 51 15.05 -5.07 13.91
C VAL A 51 13.96 -4.07 14.28
N TRP A 52 14.38 -2.88 14.70
CA TRP A 52 13.49 -1.76 15.01
C TRP A 52 13.05 -1.02 13.74
N GLN A 53 11.76 -0.76 13.63
CA GLN A 53 11.13 -0.08 12.50
C GLN A 53 10.44 1.20 12.98
N TYR A 54 10.65 2.30 12.26
CA TYR A 54 10.02 3.59 12.56
C TYR A 54 8.62 3.63 11.96
N VAL A 55 7.63 4.07 12.74
CA VAL A 55 6.22 4.09 12.34
C VAL A 55 5.71 5.52 12.39
N THR A 56 5.04 5.93 11.31
CA THR A 56 4.41 7.26 11.18
C THR A 56 2.94 7.19 10.79
N GLU A 57 2.47 6.06 10.28
CA GLU A 57 1.11 5.93 9.77
C GLU A 57 0.11 5.81 10.93
N GLY A 58 -0.97 6.60 10.87
CA GLY A 58 -2.05 6.58 11.86
C GLY A 58 -1.69 7.22 13.22
N LEU A 59 -0.51 7.84 13.34
CA LEU A 59 -0.09 8.55 14.55
C LEU A 59 -0.36 10.06 14.44
N PRO A 60 -0.63 10.76 15.55
CA PRO A 60 -0.64 12.22 15.56
C PRO A 60 0.71 12.80 15.13
N ASP A 61 0.71 13.97 14.47
CA ASP A 61 1.90 14.61 13.87
C ASP A 61 3.12 14.78 14.80
N GLN A 62 2.89 14.78 16.12
CA GLN A 62 3.93 14.98 17.13
C GLN A 62 4.40 13.68 17.79
N VAL A 63 3.72 12.56 17.54
CA VAL A 63 4.01 11.27 18.16
C VAL A 63 4.98 10.50 17.29
N GLU A 64 6.06 10.03 17.91
CA GLU A 64 7.04 9.16 17.25
C GLU A 64 6.97 7.77 17.86
N GLU A 65 7.02 6.74 17.02
CA GLU A 65 6.93 5.36 17.45
C GLU A 65 7.93 4.47 16.70
N ALA A 66 8.55 3.54 17.44
CA ALA A 66 9.34 2.47 16.87
C ALA A 66 8.85 1.12 17.40
N ARG A 67 8.83 0.11 16.53
CA ARG A 67 8.38 -1.24 16.83
C ARG A 67 9.47 -2.26 16.57
N ALA A 68 9.55 -3.29 17.41
CA ALA A 68 10.41 -4.45 17.19
C ALA A 68 9.68 -5.74 17.54
N VAL A 69 9.57 -6.63 16.55
CA VAL A 69 8.98 -7.96 16.74
C VAL A 69 9.90 -8.82 17.59
N LEU A 70 9.34 -9.53 18.58
CA LEU A 70 10.12 -10.34 19.52
C LEU A 70 10.68 -11.63 18.88
N ALA A 71 9.91 -12.25 17.99
CA ALA A 71 10.30 -13.45 17.27
C ALA A 71 9.49 -13.60 15.98
N ALA A 72 10.08 -14.21 14.94
CA ALA A 72 9.37 -14.49 13.70
C ALA A 72 8.12 -15.35 13.95
N GLY A 73 6.98 -14.93 13.42
CA GLY A 73 5.70 -15.62 13.56
C GLY A 73 4.98 -15.41 14.90
N ARG A 74 5.47 -14.50 15.75
CA ARG A 74 4.70 -14.00 16.90
C ARG A 74 4.12 -12.63 16.60
N PRO A 75 2.83 -12.39 16.92
CA PRO A 75 2.21 -11.07 16.74
C PRO A 75 2.68 -10.07 17.81
N ASP A 76 3.24 -10.54 18.93
CA ASP A 76 3.69 -9.69 20.02
C ASP A 76 4.95 -8.90 19.66
N TYR A 77 4.96 -7.60 19.97
CA TYR A 77 6.07 -6.71 19.66
C TYR A 77 6.35 -5.73 20.80
N LEU A 78 7.59 -5.24 20.83
CA LEU A 78 7.97 -4.12 21.69
C LEU A 78 7.67 -2.82 20.97
N ARG A 79 7.13 -1.86 21.71
CA ARG A 79 6.82 -0.52 21.25
C ARG A 79 7.58 0.50 22.09
N TYR A 80 8.36 1.33 21.41
CA TYR A 80 8.97 2.53 21.98
C TYR A 80 8.25 3.73 21.41
N ARG A 81 7.54 4.50 22.24
CA ARG A 81 6.74 5.65 21.80
C ARG A 81 7.09 6.90 22.59
N HIS A 82 7.28 7.99 21.87
CA HIS A 82 7.49 9.32 22.41
C HIS A 82 6.29 10.18 22.05
N ASP A 83 5.56 10.65 23.07
CA ASP A 83 4.41 11.53 22.91
C ASP A 83 4.69 12.87 23.62
N PRO A 84 5.06 13.92 22.89
CA PRO A 84 5.35 15.22 23.48
C PRO A 84 4.08 16.04 23.77
N SER A 85 2.88 15.54 23.44
CA SER A 85 1.61 16.27 23.58
C SER A 85 0.97 16.13 24.96
N THR A 86 1.51 15.26 25.82
CA THR A 86 1.05 15.10 27.19
C THR A 86 1.56 16.25 28.06
N ASP A 87 0.65 17.05 28.64
CA ASP A 87 0.92 18.15 29.60
C ASP A 87 1.59 17.70 30.93
N SER A 88 2.06 16.45 31.01
CA SER A 88 2.90 15.97 32.11
C SER A 88 4.30 16.55 31.98
N VAL A 89 4.90 16.90 33.12
CA VAL A 89 6.27 17.45 33.22
C VAL A 89 7.33 16.49 32.65
N ASP A 90 6.94 15.23 32.44
CA ASP A 90 7.67 14.23 31.70
C ASP A 90 6.93 14.01 30.37
N ALA A 91 7.53 14.40 29.24
CA ALA A 91 7.16 13.86 27.93
C ALA A 91 7.38 12.34 28.03
N GLU A 92 6.31 11.58 28.24
CA GLU A 92 6.42 10.21 28.76
C GLU A 92 6.80 9.28 27.61
N VAL A 93 8.10 9.04 27.48
CA VAL A 93 8.62 7.93 26.70
C VAL A 93 8.02 6.65 27.30
N SER A 94 7.23 5.95 26.50
CA SER A 94 6.63 4.68 26.86
C SER A 94 7.36 3.54 26.18
N PHE A 95 7.60 2.48 26.95
CA PHE A 95 8.21 1.25 26.48
C PHE A 95 7.31 0.09 26.87
N ASP A 96 6.60 -0.45 25.89
CA ASP A 96 5.50 -1.39 26.12
C ASP A 96 5.72 -2.70 25.37
N LEU A 97 5.17 -3.77 25.93
CA LEU A 97 4.82 -4.97 25.19
C LEU A 97 3.42 -4.75 24.65
N VAL A 98 3.27 -4.91 23.34
CA VAL A 98 1.98 -4.93 22.69
C VAL A 98 1.68 -6.37 22.29
N GLN A 99 0.56 -6.89 22.79
CA GLN A 99 0.04 -8.21 22.47
C GLN A 99 -1.31 -8.04 21.77
N PRO A 100 -1.33 -8.10 20.44
CA PRO A 100 -2.55 -8.01 19.66
C PRO A 100 -3.49 -9.16 19.99
N CYS A 101 -4.75 -8.86 20.30
CA CYS A 101 -5.76 -9.91 20.45
C CYS A 101 -6.54 -10.07 19.16
N LEU A 102 -6.30 -11.18 18.46
CA LEU A 102 -6.99 -11.49 17.19
C LEU A 102 -8.50 -11.75 17.38
N ALA A 103 -8.95 -12.08 18.60
CA ALA A 103 -10.36 -12.37 18.87
C ALA A 103 -11.21 -11.10 19.09
N CYS A 104 -10.68 -10.06 19.76
CA CYS A 104 -11.39 -8.79 19.95
C CYS A 104 -10.95 -7.66 19.03
N GLY A 105 -9.77 -7.75 18.40
CA GLY A 105 -9.16 -6.65 17.67
C GLY A 105 -8.58 -5.55 18.57
N GLU A 106 -8.56 -5.72 19.90
CA GLU A 106 -7.93 -4.79 20.82
C GLU A 106 -6.51 -5.22 21.18
N ASP A 107 -5.59 -4.26 21.15
CA ASP A 107 -4.21 -4.48 21.56
C ASP A 107 -4.09 -4.44 23.08
N ARG A 108 -3.57 -5.52 23.68
CA ARG A 108 -3.15 -5.48 25.07
C ARG A 108 -1.79 -4.80 25.15
N VAL A 109 -1.80 -3.56 25.66
CA VAL A 109 -0.58 -2.79 25.89
C VAL A 109 -0.19 -2.91 27.36
N SER A 110 1.00 -3.46 27.61
CA SER A 110 1.53 -3.62 28.96
C SER A 110 2.90 -2.94 29.08
N PRO A 111 3.10 -2.00 30.01
CA PRO A 111 4.39 -1.32 30.16
C PRO A 111 5.47 -2.30 30.61
N VAL A 112 6.64 -2.23 30.00
CA VAL A 112 7.75 -3.13 30.26
C VAL A 112 8.80 -2.43 31.12
N ARG A 113 9.21 -3.08 32.21
CA ARG A 113 10.11 -2.48 33.22
C ARG A 113 11.43 -3.25 33.38
N GLY A 114 11.59 -4.35 32.65
CA GLY A 114 12.68 -5.29 32.84
C GLY A 114 12.44 -6.61 32.12
N LEU A 115 13.51 -7.35 31.85
CA LEU A 115 13.44 -8.65 31.18
C LEU A 115 12.59 -9.68 31.93
N PHE A 116 12.67 -9.69 33.26
CA PHE A 116 11.83 -10.56 34.08
C PHE A 116 10.34 -10.19 33.96
N HIS A 117 10.00 -8.89 34.02
CA HIS A 117 8.63 -8.41 33.85
C HIS A 117 8.09 -8.74 32.45
N LEU A 118 8.90 -8.59 31.41
CA LEU A 118 8.56 -9.05 30.06
C LEU A 118 8.28 -10.56 30.06
N GLY A 119 9.11 -11.36 30.74
CA GLY A 119 8.88 -12.79 30.93
C GLY A 119 7.54 -13.10 31.59
N GLU A 120 7.17 -12.37 32.65
CA GLU A 120 5.88 -12.52 33.34
C GLU A 120 4.71 -12.21 32.40
N LEU A 121 4.74 -11.06 31.72
CA LEU A 121 3.69 -10.65 30.76
C LEU A 121 3.49 -11.68 29.64
N LEU A 122 4.57 -12.30 29.16
CA LEU A 122 4.50 -13.33 28.12
C LEU A 122 3.98 -14.69 28.61
N HIS A 123 3.95 -14.93 29.93
CA HIS A 123 3.39 -16.15 30.54
C HIS A 123 1.95 -15.97 31.03
N GLU A 124 1.44 -14.74 31.10
CA GLU A 124 0.04 -14.48 31.45
C GLU A 124 -0.90 -15.10 30.40
N GLU A 125 -2.07 -15.54 30.86
CA GLU A 125 -3.09 -16.11 29.97
C GLU A 125 -3.47 -15.10 28.88
N PRO A 126 -3.70 -15.55 27.63
CA PRO A 126 -4.08 -14.66 26.53
C PRO A 126 -5.33 -13.85 26.88
N HIS A 127 -5.42 -12.64 26.30
CA HIS A 127 -6.52 -11.70 26.54
C HIS A 127 -7.87 -12.43 26.47
N PRO A 128 -8.75 -12.29 27.47
CA PRO A 128 -10.04 -12.97 27.45
C PRO A 128 -10.82 -12.54 26.20
N ASP A 129 -11.42 -13.50 25.51
CA ASP A 129 -12.34 -13.22 24.40
C ASP A 129 -13.42 -12.24 24.90
N PRO A 130 -13.74 -11.19 24.13
CA PRO A 130 -14.82 -10.30 24.50
C PRO A 130 -16.13 -11.09 24.41
N ASP A 131 -17.07 -10.76 25.29
CA ASP A 131 -18.42 -11.31 25.26
C ASP A 131 -18.98 -11.19 23.82
N PRO A 132 -19.39 -12.29 23.16
CA PRO A 132 -19.81 -12.26 21.78
C PRO A 132 -21.18 -11.60 21.70
N ASP A 133 -21.20 -10.27 21.67
CA ASP A 133 -22.35 -9.52 21.21
C ASP A 133 -22.26 -9.35 19.68
N PRO A 134 -22.95 -10.19 18.89
CA PRO A 134 -22.92 -10.15 17.43
C PRO A 134 -23.53 -8.86 16.83
N ALA A 135 -24.07 -7.96 17.66
CA ALA A 135 -24.64 -6.69 17.21
C ALA A 135 -23.58 -5.58 16.98
N VAL A 136 -22.34 -5.78 17.42
CA VAL A 136 -21.27 -4.78 17.25
C VAL A 136 -20.33 -5.23 16.13
N GLN A 137 -20.58 -4.75 14.90
CA GLN A 137 -19.54 -4.77 13.86
C GLN A 137 -18.40 -3.88 14.35
N ARG A 138 -17.27 -4.48 14.74
CA ARG A 138 -16.08 -3.74 15.18
C ARG A 138 -15.04 -3.79 14.06
N GLU A 139 -14.50 -2.62 13.73
CA GLU A 139 -13.40 -2.49 12.76
C GLU A 139 -12.15 -3.19 13.32
N PRO A 140 -11.36 -3.91 12.48
CA PRO A 140 -10.15 -4.58 12.92
C PRO A 140 -9.14 -3.58 13.48
N GLY A 141 -8.41 -4.00 14.52
CA GLY A 141 -7.30 -3.23 15.07
C GLY A 141 -6.20 -2.99 14.02
N PRO A 142 -5.41 -1.91 14.16
CA PRO A 142 -4.47 -1.46 13.13
C PRO A 142 -3.40 -2.49 12.77
N LEU A 143 -2.97 -3.37 13.69
CA LEU A 143 -2.02 -4.44 13.33
C LEU A 143 -2.69 -5.59 12.56
N ALA A 144 -3.90 -6.02 12.96
CA ALA A 144 -4.65 -7.03 12.20
C ALA A 144 -4.95 -6.54 10.77
N ALA A 145 -5.25 -5.25 10.61
CA ALA A 145 -5.37 -4.62 9.30
C ALA A 145 -4.06 -4.64 8.50
N VAL A 146 -2.90 -4.44 9.14
CA VAL A 146 -1.58 -4.50 8.49
C VAL A 146 -1.20 -5.94 8.12
N GLU A 147 -1.40 -6.92 9.00
CA GLU A 147 -1.12 -8.33 8.69
C GLU A 147 -2.06 -8.87 7.61
N ALA A 148 -3.34 -8.50 7.64
CA ALA A 148 -4.29 -8.80 6.58
C ALA A 148 -3.87 -8.15 5.25
N LEU A 149 -3.35 -6.92 5.29
CA LEU A 149 -2.81 -6.24 4.11
C LEU A 149 -1.56 -6.94 3.57
N ASP A 150 -0.62 -7.35 4.44
CA ASP A 150 0.62 -8.04 4.08
C ASP A 150 0.36 -9.44 3.50
N ALA A 151 -0.50 -10.23 4.15
CA ALA A 151 -0.91 -11.54 3.66
C ALA A 151 -1.59 -11.42 2.29
N ARG A 152 -2.49 -10.44 2.14
CA ARG A 152 -3.18 -10.17 0.87
C ARG A 152 -2.20 -9.68 -0.21
N ALA A 153 -1.25 -8.82 0.14
CA ALA A 153 -0.20 -8.39 -0.78
C ALA A 153 0.69 -9.55 -1.24
N ALA A 154 1.03 -10.48 -0.35
CA ALA A 154 1.80 -11.68 -0.67
C ALA A 154 1.04 -12.62 -1.62
N ASP A 155 -0.24 -12.87 -1.34
CA ASP A 155 -1.11 -13.70 -2.18
C ASP A 155 -1.30 -13.11 -3.58
N VAL A 156 -1.51 -11.80 -3.66
CA VAL A 156 -1.67 -11.05 -4.91
C VAL A 156 -0.36 -11.03 -5.69
N SER A 157 0.77 -10.84 -5.03
CA SER A 157 2.10 -10.96 -5.65
C SER A 157 2.37 -12.38 -6.16
N GLY A 158 1.87 -13.41 -5.46
CA GLY A 158 1.88 -14.80 -5.93
C GLY A 158 1.00 -14.99 -7.17
N LEU A 159 -0.18 -14.39 -7.20
CA LEU A 159 -1.11 -14.43 -8.33
C LEU A 159 -0.50 -13.74 -9.56
N ALA A 160 0.09 -12.57 -9.40
CA ALA A 160 0.76 -11.84 -10.48
C ALA A 160 1.90 -12.68 -11.09
N ARG A 161 2.73 -13.31 -10.25
CA ARG A 161 3.80 -14.23 -10.72
C ARG A 161 3.24 -15.43 -11.48
N ARG A 162 2.14 -16.04 -11.02
CA ARG A 162 1.48 -17.14 -11.73
C ARG A 162 0.93 -16.68 -13.09
N LEU A 163 0.38 -15.47 -13.15
CA LEU A 163 -0.14 -14.88 -14.38
C LEU A 163 0.99 -14.66 -15.40
N MET A 164 2.12 -14.08 -14.97
CA MET A 164 3.31 -13.92 -15.80
C MET A 164 3.87 -15.27 -16.28
N ALA A 165 3.91 -16.28 -15.41
CA ALA A 165 4.39 -17.62 -15.75
C ALA A 165 3.45 -18.34 -16.75
N ARG A 166 2.15 -18.03 -16.72
CA ARG A 166 1.17 -18.61 -17.65
C ARG A 166 1.27 -18.00 -19.06
N TYR A 167 1.72 -16.75 -19.17
CA TYR A 167 1.84 -16.04 -20.44
C TYR A 167 3.26 -15.49 -20.66
N PRO A 168 4.30 -16.34 -20.73
CA PRO A 168 5.69 -15.89 -20.76
C PRO A 168 6.04 -15.03 -21.98
N ASP A 169 5.37 -15.26 -23.12
CA ASP A 169 5.65 -14.59 -24.39
C ASP A 169 4.96 -13.21 -24.51
N THR A 170 4.04 -12.90 -23.60
CA THR A 170 3.28 -11.63 -23.60
C THR A 170 4.02 -10.46 -22.95
N GLY A 171 5.18 -10.72 -22.36
CA GLY A 171 6.05 -9.70 -21.75
C GLY A 171 5.38 -8.94 -20.60
N LEU A 172 4.57 -9.63 -19.79
CA LEU A 172 3.86 -9.00 -18.67
C LEU A 172 4.83 -8.48 -17.63
N THR A 173 4.61 -7.24 -17.21
CA THR A 173 5.33 -6.58 -16.12
C THR A 173 4.32 -6.01 -15.14
N LEU A 174 4.59 -6.17 -13.85
CA LEU A 174 3.73 -5.64 -12.80
C LEU A 174 3.97 -4.14 -12.72
N SER A 175 2.93 -3.34 -12.87
CA SER A 175 3.03 -1.89 -12.77
C SER A 175 2.72 -1.41 -11.36
N HIS A 176 1.60 -1.86 -10.81
CA HIS A 176 1.11 -1.40 -9.51
C HIS A 176 0.17 -2.43 -8.88
N ILE A 177 0.20 -2.52 -7.55
CA ILE A 177 -0.77 -3.26 -6.75
C ILE A 177 -1.36 -2.30 -5.72
N HIS A 178 -2.68 -2.15 -5.74
CA HIS A 178 -3.43 -1.45 -4.70
C HIS A 178 -4.18 -2.47 -3.86
N CYS A 179 -3.91 -2.55 -2.56
CA CYS A 179 -4.65 -3.40 -1.65
C CYS A 179 -5.38 -2.54 -0.60
N SER A 180 -6.63 -2.90 -0.33
CA SER A 180 -7.42 -2.38 0.79
C SER A 180 -7.97 -3.57 1.56
N GLY A 181 -7.75 -3.60 2.87
CA GLY A 181 -8.34 -4.57 3.79
C GLY A 181 -9.30 -3.87 4.73
N TRP A 182 -10.43 -4.51 5.03
CA TRP A 182 -11.44 -3.96 5.94
C TRP A 182 -11.68 -4.87 7.15
N ASP A 183 -11.47 -6.19 7.05
CA ASP A 183 -11.58 -7.19 8.13
C ASP A 183 -10.85 -8.52 7.77
N ASP A 184 -10.96 -9.54 8.64
CA ASP A 184 -10.44 -10.90 8.47
C ASP A 184 -11.13 -11.64 7.31
N GLY A 185 -10.74 -11.27 6.09
CA GLY A 185 -11.19 -11.89 4.84
C GLY A 185 -11.79 -10.90 3.84
N GLY A 186 -12.25 -9.74 4.31
CA GLY A 186 -12.83 -8.67 3.51
C GLY A 186 -11.80 -7.65 3.05
N GLY A 187 -11.79 -7.37 1.76
CA GLY A 187 -10.86 -6.42 1.15
C GLY A 187 -11.18 -6.20 -0.31
N SER A 188 -10.56 -5.19 -0.92
CA SER A 188 -10.51 -5.08 -2.38
C SER A 188 -9.06 -4.94 -2.84
N THR A 189 -8.71 -5.64 -3.91
CA THR A 189 -7.39 -5.54 -4.51
C THR A 189 -7.53 -5.14 -5.96
N THR A 190 -6.72 -4.18 -6.41
CA THR A 190 -6.55 -3.87 -7.82
C THR A 190 -5.11 -4.17 -8.24
N VAL A 191 -4.94 -4.95 -9.30
CA VAL A 191 -3.63 -5.25 -9.90
C VAL A 191 -3.57 -4.63 -11.29
N ASP A 192 -2.63 -3.72 -11.51
CA ASP A 192 -2.34 -3.17 -12.84
C ASP A 192 -1.10 -3.87 -13.42
N VAL A 193 -1.28 -4.47 -14.60
CA VAL A 193 -0.25 -5.18 -15.35
C VAL A 193 -0.04 -4.53 -16.71
N GLN A 194 1.21 -4.30 -17.08
CA GLN A 194 1.59 -3.82 -18.40
C GLN A 194 2.01 -5.01 -19.28
N ALA A 195 1.42 -5.12 -20.47
CA ALA A 195 1.76 -6.08 -21.51
C ALA A 195 2.64 -5.42 -22.59
N ALA A 196 3.43 -6.25 -23.29
CA ALA A 196 4.37 -5.78 -24.31
C ALA A 196 3.68 -5.21 -25.56
N SER A 197 2.44 -5.61 -25.83
CA SER A 197 1.67 -5.19 -27.01
C SER A 197 0.15 -5.25 -26.76
N VAL A 198 -0.63 -4.70 -27.68
CA VAL A 198 -2.09 -4.84 -27.68
C VAL A 198 -2.52 -6.29 -27.92
N ASP A 199 -1.83 -7.04 -28.77
CA ASP A 199 -2.14 -8.46 -28.99
C ASP A 199 -1.90 -9.29 -27.73
N ALA A 200 -0.85 -8.96 -26.97
CA ALA A 200 -0.60 -9.56 -25.67
C ALA A 200 -1.74 -9.25 -24.67
N VAL A 201 -2.33 -8.04 -24.70
CA VAL A 201 -3.53 -7.73 -23.90
C VAL A 201 -4.70 -8.63 -24.32
N ARG A 202 -4.94 -8.81 -25.63
CA ARG A 202 -6.03 -9.65 -26.15
C ARG A 202 -5.85 -11.11 -25.77
N GLU A 203 -4.63 -11.64 -25.84
CA GLU A 203 -4.30 -13.01 -25.44
C GLU A 203 -4.60 -13.26 -23.96
N VAL A 204 -4.12 -12.38 -23.09
CA VAL A 204 -4.37 -12.49 -21.64
C VAL A 204 -5.85 -12.32 -21.34
N ALA A 205 -6.52 -11.37 -21.99
CA ALA A 205 -7.95 -11.12 -21.80
C ALA A 205 -8.80 -12.33 -22.20
N ALA A 206 -8.50 -12.98 -23.32
CA ALA A 206 -9.16 -14.20 -23.75
C ALA A 206 -8.96 -15.35 -22.75
N GLY A 207 -7.74 -15.50 -22.22
CA GLY A 207 -7.43 -16.53 -21.23
C GLY A 207 -8.04 -16.29 -19.85
N LEU A 208 -8.43 -15.05 -19.53
CA LEU A 208 -9.15 -14.66 -18.31
C LEU A 208 -10.67 -14.53 -18.51
N GLY A 209 -11.16 -14.53 -19.75
CA GLY A 209 -12.57 -14.34 -20.07
C GLY A 209 -13.08 -12.91 -19.83
N ILE A 210 -12.23 -11.91 -20.05
CA ILE A 210 -12.53 -10.48 -19.81
C ILE A 210 -12.58 -9.69 -21.13
N GLU A 211 -13.41 -8.65 -21.17
CA GLU A 211 -13.56 -7.80 -22.36
C GLU A 211 -12.38 -6.84 -22.55
N VAL A 212 -12.03 -6.60 -23.82
CA VAL A 212 -10.97 -5.67 -24.23
C VAL A 212 -11.58 -4.40 -24.78
N THR A 213 -11.10 -3.27 -24.30
CA THR A 213 -11.39 -1.94 -24.84
C THR A 213 -10.14 -1.39 -25.52
N THR A 214 -10.30 -0.79 -26.71
CA THR A 214 -9.19 -0.20 -27.47
C THR A 214 -9.48 1.25 -27.82
N HIS A 215 -8.43 2.07 -27.86
CA HIS A 215 -8.48 3.44 -28.36
C HIS A 215 -7.19 3.78 -29.08
N HIS A 216 -7.26 4.76 -29.98
CA HIS A 216 -6.13 5.18 -30.80
C HIS A 216 -5.83 6.65 -30.54
N ASN A 217 -4.54 6.99 -30.42
CA ASN A 217 -4.07 8.36 -30.28
C ASN A 217 -2.95 8.64 -31.30
N ASP A 218 -2.96 9.84 -31.88
CA ASP A 218 -1.86 10.31 -32.73
C ASP A 218 -0.83 11.06 -31.88
N THR A 219 0.45 10.81 -32.13
CA THR A 219 1.53 11.48 -31.38
C THR A 219 1.90 12.78 -32.09
N PRO A 220 1.91 13.95 -31.42
CA PRO A 220 2.25 15.21 -32.07
C PRO A 220 3.72 15.26 -32.51
N GLY A 221 3.98 15.66 -33.77
CA GLY A 221 5.33 15.92 -34.29
C GLY A 221 5.54 15.47 -35.74
N PRO A 222 6.66 15.88 -36.38
CA PRO A 222 6.95 15.59 -37.79
C PRO A 222 7.20 14.12 -38.11
N TYR A 223 7.34 13.27 -37.09
CA TYR A 223 7.52 11.81 -37.17
C TYR A 223 6.43 11.04 -36.40
N GLY A 224 5.29 11.71 -36.12
CA GLY A 224 4.20 11.20 -35.29
C GLY A 224 3.64 9.88 -35.78
N GLY A 225 3.59 8.89 -34.88
CA GLY A 225 2.93 7.60 -35.13
C GLY A 225 1.54 7.55 -34.50
N VAL A 226 0.69 6.68 -35.01
CA VAL A 226 -0.58 6.33 -34.34
C VAL A 226 -0.31 5.18 -33.38
N LEU A 227 -0.71 5.35 -32.13
CA LEU A 227 -0.61 4.32 -31.10
C LEU A 227 -2.00 3.73 -30.85
N GLU A 228 -2.10 2.41 -30.94
CA GLU A 228 -3.23 1.67 -30.37
C GLU A 228 -2.93 1.39 -28.89
N HIS A 229 -3.89 1.74 -28.03
CA HIS A 229 -3.88 1.44 -26.61
C HIS A 229 -5.01 0.46 -26.31
N ALA A 230 -4.68 -0.65 -25.66
CA ALA A 230 -5.66 -1.63 -25.21
C ALA A 230 -5.69 -1.73 -23.69
N ARG A 231 -6.90 -1.90 -23.16
CA ARG A 231 -7.16 -2.16 -21.75
C ARG A 231 -8.15 -3.31 -21.62
N ALA A 232 -7.80 -4.32 -20.83
CA ALA A 232 -8.71 -5.34 -20.34
C ALA A 232 -8.88 -5.18 -18.83
N ARG A 233 -10.11 -5.26 -18.33
CA ARG A 233 -10.43 -5.11 -16.90
C ARG A 233 -11.44 -6.18 -16.49
N GLY A 234 -11.18 -6.87 -15.39
CA GLY A 234 -12.16 -7.78 -14.80
C GLY A 234 -11.71 -8.37 -13.47
N THR A 235 -12.56 -9.20 -12.88
CA THR A 235 -12.38 -9.76 -11.54
C THR A 235 -11.86 -11.20 -11.58
N LEU A 236 -10.81 -11.47 -10.82
CA LEU A 236 -10.27 -12.80 -10.53
C LEU A 236 -10.70 -13.23 -9.13
N GLY A 237 -11.72 -14.08 -9.04
CA GLY A 237 -12.33 -14.43 -7.76
C GLY A 237 -13.25 -13.33 -7.22
N ALA A 238 -13.55 -13.36 -5.92
CA ALA A 238 -14.53 -12.46 -5.32
C ALA A 238 -14.05 -11.00 -5.26
N ASP A 239 -12.75 -10.78 -4.98
CA ASP A 239 -12.30 -9.48 -4.49
C ASP A 239 -10.99 -8.94 -5.12
N VAL A 240 -10.51 -9.57 -6.19
CA VAL A 240 -9.30 -9.13 -6.91
C VAL A 240 -9.69 -8.65 -8.30
N GLU A 241 -9.56 -7.36 -8.52
CA GLU A 241 -9.68 -6.76 -9.84
C GLU A 241 -8.32 -6.72 -10.54
N VAL A 242 -8.28 -7.11 -11.80
CA VAL A 242 -7.09 -7.05 -12.64
C VAL A 242 -7.35 -6.14 -13.82
N THR A 243 -6.45 -5.21 -14.05
CA THR A 243 -6.38 -4.38 -15.24
C THR A 243 -5.08 -4.72 -16.00
N VAL A 244 -5.21 -5.12 -17.26
CA VAL A 244 -4.09 -5.35 -18.17
C VAL A 244 -4.08 -4.25 -19.22
N ARG A 245 -2.93 -3.59 -19.42
CA ARG A 245 -2.76 -2.49 -20.39
C ARG A 245 -1.60 -2.77 -21.32
N GLY A 246 -1.72 -2.37 -22.58
CA GLY A 246 -0.66 -2.50 -23.56
C GLY A 246 -0.80 -1.43 -24.63
N CYS A 247 0.31 -1.12 -25.30
CA CYS A 247 0.31 -0.22 -26.43
C CYS A 247 1.06 -0.85 -27.61
N THR A 248 0.65 -0.52 -28.83
CA THR A 248 1.34 -0.93 -30.05
C THR A 248 1.30 0.23 -31.03
N ARG A 249 2.46 0.50 -31.65
CA ARG A 249 2.52 1.48 -32.74
C ARG A 249 1.96 0.83 -34.00
N LEU A 250 0.96 1.47 -34.60
CA LEU A 250 0.42 1.05 -35.88
C LEU A 250 1.48 1.18 -36.97
N THR A 251 1.39 0.30 -37.97
CA THR A 251 2.15 0.45 -39.22
C THR A 251 1.69 1.70 -39.98
N ASP A 252 2.51 2.18 -40.92
CA ASP A 252 2.18 3.38 -41.70
C ASP A 252 0.86 3.20 -42.48
N ASP A 253 0.60 2.00 -42.99
CA ASP A 253 -0.64 1.66 -43.70
C ASP A 253 -1.86 1.66 -42.76
N GLU A 254 -1.77 1.01 -41.60
CA GLU A 254 -2.85 0.99 -40.60
C GLU A 254 -3.13 2.40 -40.05
N ALA A 255 -2.08 3.18 -39.81
CA ALA A 255 -2.18 4.57 -39.40
C ALA A 255 -2.85 5.43 -40.48
N ALA A 256 -2.57 5.19 -41.76
CA ALA A 256 -3.23 5.88 -42.87
C ALA A 256 -4.73 5.54 -42.94
N VAL A 257 -5.09 4.26 -42.78
CA VAL A 257 -6.50 3.82 -42.72
C VAL A 257 -7.23 4.47 -41.55
N TRP A 258 -6.63 4.46 -40.35
CA TRP A 258 -7.23 5.07 -39.17
C TRP A 258 -7.43 6.59 -39.34
N ARG A 259 -6.40 7.31 -39.82
CA ARG A 259 -6.51 8.76 -40.08
C ARG A 259 -7.61 9.08 -41.10
N ALA A 260 -7.75 8.26 -42.14
CA ALA A 260 -8.85 8.40 -43.11
C ALA A 260 -10.24 8.18 -42.49
N GLN A 261 -10.36 7.36 -41.44
CA GLN A 261 -11.61 7.15 -40.69
C GLN A 261 -11.94 8.30 -39.73
N GLN A 262 -10.92 9.01 -39.21
CA GLN A 262 -11.12 10.18 -38.34
C GLN A 262 -11.75 11.37 -39.08
N ASP A 263 -11.61 11.42 -40.42
CA ASP A 263 -12.21 12.43 -41.31
C ASP A 263 -13.57 12.00 -41.92
N MET A 264 -14.30 11.07 -41.30
CA MET A 264 -15.63 10.66 -41.79
C MET A 264 -16.79 11.52 -41.26
N PRO A 265 -17.61 12.15 -42.14
CA PRO A 265 -18.99 12.47 -41.85
C PRO A 265 -19.95 11.32 -42.24
N ALA A 266 -20.94 11.15 -41.34
CA ALA A 266 -22.26 10.50 -41.41
C ALA A 266 -22.39 8.98 -41.65
N GLU A 267 -23.10 8.36 -40.70
CA GLU A 267 -23.99 7.22 -40.92
C GLU A 267 -24.75 7.39 -42.26
N ALA A 268 -24.70 6.36 -43.10
CA ALA A 268 -25.59 6.22 -44.25
C ALA A 268 -26.20 4.82 -44.26
N GLU A 269 -27.52 4.83 -44.05
CA GLU A 269 -28.52 3.96 -44.66
C GLU A 269 -28.67 2.52 -44.11
N THR A 270 -29.49 2.41 -43.05
CA THR A 270 -30.49 1.35 -43.01
C THR A 270 -31.46 1.54 -44.17
N GLY A 271 -31.17 0.87 -45.29
CA GLY A 271 -32.08 0.73 -46.40
C GLY A 271 -33.32 -0.08 -46.03
N ALA A 272 -34.47 0.60 -46.15
CA ALA A 272 -35.78 0.13 -46.62
C ALA A 272 -36.47 -1.08 -45.97
N ALA A 273 -37.66 -0.84 -45.38
CA ALA A 273 -38.96 -1.19 -45.98
C ALA A 273 -40.13 -0.91 -45.04
N GLY A 274 -41.22 -0.31 -45.54
CA GLY A 274 -42.53 -0.37 -44.88
C GLY A 274 -43.45 0.81 -45.19
N GLY A 275 -44.25 0.69 -46.24
CA GLY A 275 -45.20 1.72 -46.69
C GLY A 275 -46.42 1.91 -45.78
N GLY A 276 -47.17 2.97 -46.09
CA GLY A 276 -48.50 3.23 -45.56
C GLY A 276 -49.20 4.27 -46.43
N GLN A 277 -50.23 3.82 -47.14
CA GLN A 277 -51.20 4.64 -47.88
C GLN A 277 -51.97 5.57 -46.94
#